data_AF-A0A7S1SW38-F1
#
_entry.id   AF-A0A7S1SW38-F1
#
_cell.length_a   1.000
_cell.length_b   1.000
_cell.length_c   1.000
_cell.angle_alpha   90.00
_cell.angle_beta   90.00
_cell.angle_gamma   90.00
#
_symmetry.space_group_name_H-M   'P 1'
#
loop_
_entity.id
_entity.type
_entity.pdbx_description
1 polymer ?
#
loop_
_entity_poly.entity_id
_entity_poly.type
_entity_poly.pdbx_seq_one_letter_code
_entity_poly.pdbx_strand_id
1 'polypeptide(L)'
;MGGPRERVLHDFYSKEAKRLGYPARSAFKLLEVQQKFKVIPKAGSVLDLGCHPGAWLQVVCQSLGPAQHGGAVLGVDLQPTTAPPKHCDERVSIWQMDARDLTSSTLRQFNPKGFHAVLSDMCHPTSGNATRDALQSVGLQQLALEVAIGRADDSLEDVSE
;
A
#
# COMPACT_ATOMS: atom_id res chain seq x y z
N MET A 1 5.68 -10.49 39.44
CA MET A 1 5.36 -11.27 38.22
C MET A 1 4.19 -10.60 37.50
N GLY A 2 4.43 -9.51 36.76
CA GLY A 2 3.42 -8.87 35.92
C GLY A 2 3.73 -9.23 34.47
N GLY A 3 3.06 -10.26 33.95
CA GLY A 3 3.17 -10.62 32.53
C GLY A 3 2.71 -9.47 31.62
N PRO A 4 3.15 -9.43 30.34
CA PRO A 4 2.74 -8.38 29.42
C PRO A 4 1.21 -8.34 29.35
N ARG A 5 0.60 -7.16 29.58
CA ARG A 5 -0.84 -6.97 29.37
C ARG A 5 -1.15 -7.26 27.90
N GLU A 6 -1.95 -8.29 27.66
CA GLU A 6 -2.42 -8.68 26.34
C GLU A 6 -3.20 -7.51 25.70
N ARG A 7 -2.84 -7.14 24.46
CA ARG A 7 -3.45 -5.99 23.75
C ARG A 7 -4.89 -6.30 23.33
N VAL A 8 -5.85 -6.03 24.21
CA VAL A 8 -7.30 -6.19 23.96
C VAL A 8 -7.81 -5.40 22.73
N LEU A 9 -7.15 -4.29 22.36
CA LEU A 9 -7.46 -3.48 21.17
C LEU A 9 -7.27 -4.21 19.84
N HIS A 10 -6.46 -5.28 19.80
CA HIS A 10 -6.17 -5.99 18.56
C HIS A 10 -7.40 -6.74 18.01
N ASP A 11 -8.37 -7.01 18.87
CA ASP A 11 -9.50 -7.90 18.59
C ASP A 11 -10.68 -7.19 17.91
N PHE A 12 -11.07 -5.98 18.35
CA PHE A 12 -12.27 -5.30 17.82
C PHE A 12 -12.15 -4.98 16.32
N TYR A 13 -11.11 -4.26 15.89
CA TYR A 13 -10.98 -3.87 14.48
C TYR A 13 -10.68 -5.06 13.57
N SER A 14 -10.02 -6.10 14.07
CA SER A 14 -9.79 -7.32 13.29
C SER A 14 -11.09 -8.08 13.08
N LYS A 15 -11.92 -8.22 14.13
CA LYS A 15 -13.26 -8.80 14.05
C LYS A 15 -14.15 -7.98 13.11
N GLU A 16 -14.09 -6.65 13.21
CA GLU A 16 -14.91 -5.77 12.41
C GLU A 16 -14.50 -5.78 10.93
N ALA A 17 -13.19 -5.80 10.63
CA ALA A 17 -12.68 -5.96 9.28
C ALA A 17 -13.19 -7.28 8.67
N LYS A 18 -13.07 -8.38 9.42
CA LYS A 18 -13.59 -9.69 8.99
C LYS A 18 -15.12 -9.65 8.76
N ARG A 19 -15.88 -9.04 9.67
CA ARG A 19 -17.34 -8.88 9.56
C ARG A 19 -17.74 -8.10 8.31
N LEU A 20 -16.98 -7.06 7.97
CA LEU A 20 -17.19 -6.24 6.78
C LEU A 20 -16.58 -6.84 5.50
N GLY A 21 -15.83 -7.94 5.62
CA GLY A 21 -15.19 -8.63 4.50
C GLY A 21 -13.95 -7.91 3.97
N TYR A 22 -13.19 -7.25 4.83
CA TYR A 22 -11.85 -6.75 4.54
C TYR A 22 -10.79 -7.77 5.01
N PRO A 23 -9.73 -8.02 4.20
CA PRO A 23 -8.64 -8.94 4.55
C PRO A 23 -7.88 -8.56 5.83
N ALA A 24 -7.79 -7.26 6.12
CA ALA A 24 -7.07 -6.74 7.28
C ALA A 24 -7.70 -5.45 7.82
N ARG A 25 -7.47 -5.18 9.11
CA ARG A 25 -7.91 -3.95 9.77
C ARG A 25 -7.28 -2.67 9.23
N SER A 26 -6.17 -2.78 8.47
CA SER A 26 -5.54 -1.63 7.80
C SER A 26 -6.46 -0.97 6.78
N ALA A 27 -7.50 -1.66 6.27
CA ALA A 27 -8.53 -1.06 5.43
C ALA A 27 -9.16 0.19 6.06
N PHE A 28 -9.38 0.19 7.38
CA PHE A 28 -9.98 1.34 8.07
C PHE A 28 -9.11 2.60 8.01
N LYS A 29 -7.77 2.44 7.99
CA LYS A 29 -6.86 3.57 7.82
C LYS A 29 -7.14 4.28 6.50
N LEU A 30 -7.16 3.53 5.39
CA LEU A 30 -7.33 4.10 4.06
C LEU A 30 -8.76 4.59 3.83
N LEU A 31 -9.76 3.92 4.38
CA LEU A 31 -11.15 4.41 4.36
C LEU A 31 -11.27 5.78 5.03
N GLU A 32 -10.65 5.96 6.19
CA GLU A 32 -10.66 7.24 6.91
C GLU A 32 -9.91 8.33 6.14
N VAL A 33 -8.71 8.02 5.61
CA VAL A 33 -7.93 8.92 4.75
C VAL A 33 -8.73 9.34 3.53
N GLN A 34 -9.34 8.39 2.82
CA GLN A 34 -10.15 8.67 1.64
C GLN A 34 -11.41 9.45 1.97
N GLN A 35 -12.04 9.20 3.13
CA GLN A 35 -13.20 9.95 3.57
C GLN A 35 -12.85 11.43 3.77
N LYS A 36 -11.71 11.71 4.43
CA LYS A 36 -11.27 13.06 4.80
C LYS A 36 -10.62 13.83 3.65
N PHE A 37 -9.75 13.19 2.88
CA PHE A 37 -8.83 13.86 1.96
C PHE A 37 -9.08 13.58 0.48
N LYS A 38 -9.92 12.59 0.14
CA LYS A 38 -10.29 12.26 -1.25
C LYS A 38 -9.07 11.99 -2.16
N VAL A 39 -8.03 11.36 -1.61
CA VAL A 39 -6.75 11.11 -2.29
C VAL A 39 -6.85 10.16 -3.49
N ILE A 40 -7.87 9.29 -3.53
CA ILE A 40 -8.15 8.40 -4.66
C ILE A 40 -9.26 9.01 -5.53
N PRO A 41 -8.97 9.47 -6.75
CA PRO A 41 -9.98 9.98 -7.67
C PRO A 41 -10.82 8.86 -8.29
N LYS A 42 -12.03 9.19 -8.72
CA LYS A 42 -12.87 8.27 -9.52
C LYS A 42 -12.19 7.94 -10.84
N ALA A 43 -12.26 6.68 -11.25
CA ALA A 43 -11.64 6.18 -12.49
C ALA A 43 -10.13 6.52 -12.66
N GLY A 44 -9.44 6.79 -11.55
CA GLY A 44 -8.01 7.06 -11.53
C GLY A 44 -7.14 5.81 -11.62
N SER A 45 -5.85 6.06 -11.79
CA SER A 45 -4.78 5.05 -11.70
C SER A 45 -4.08 5.15 -10.36
N VAL A 46 -3.96 4.05 -9.62
CA VAL A 46 -3.39 4.03 -8.26
C VAL A 46 -2.30 2.97 -8.15
N LEU A 47 -1.20 3.33 -7.50
CA LEU A 47 -0.13 2.42 -7.09
C LEU A 47 -0.24 2.20 -5.57
N ASP A 48 -0.24 0.95 -5.12
CA ASP A 48 -0.32 0.55 -3.71
C ASP A 48 0.95 -0.23 -3.32
N LEU A 49 1.84 0.41 -2.57
CA LEU A 49 3.12 -0.14 -2.11
C LEU A 49 2.94 -0.82 -0.74
N GLY A 50 3.30 -2.10 -0.64
CA GLY A 50 3.04 -2.91 0.55
C GLY A 50 1.60 -3.42 0.58
N CYS A 51 1.11 -3.91 -0.57
CA CYS A 51 -0.30 -4.20 -0.76
C CYS A 51 -0.80 -5.47 -0.03
N HIS A 52 0.07 -6.33 0.51
CA HIS A 52 -0.35 -7.56 1.20
C HIS A 52 -1.11 -7.25 2.51
N PRO A 53 -2.25 -7.91 2.83
CA PRO A 53 -2.92 -9.01 2.12
C PRO A 53 -4.07 -8.56 1.18
N GLY A 54 -4.02 -7.34 0.64
CA GLY A 54 -4.96 -6.80 -0.34
C GLY A 54 -6.02 -5.87 0.25
N ALA A 55 -5.92 -5.49 1.52
CA ALA A 55 -6.93 -4.66 2.18
C ALA A 55 -7.05 -3.25 1.56
N TRP A 56 -5.93 -2.65 1.16
CA TRP A 56 -5.93 -1.34 0.51
C TRP A 56 -6.36 -1.44 -0.95
N LEU A 57 -5.95 -2.48 -1.70
CA LEU A 57 -6.48 -2.77 -3.04
C LEU A 57 -8.03 -2.79 -3.07
N GLN A 58 -8.66 -3.43 -2.08
CA GLN A 58 -10.12 -3.45 -1.97
C GLN A 58 -10.72 -2.05 -1.77
N VAL A 59 -10.12 -1.24 -0.89
CA VAL A 59 -10.57 0.15 -0.64
C VAL A 59 -10.34 1.03 -1.87
N VAL A 60 -9.25 0.83 -2.60
CA VAL A 60 -8.96 1.53 -3.86
C VAL A 60 -10.03 1.22 -4.90
N CYS A 61 -10.34 -0.04 -5.17
CA CYS A 61 -11.36 -0.40 -6.16
C CYS A 61 -12.75 0.15 -5.81
N GLN A 62 -13.14 0.08 -4.52
CA GLN A 62 -14.36 0.75 -4.02
C GLN A 62 -14.34 2.25 -4.33
N SER A 63 -13.19 2.89 -4.12
CA SER A 63 -13.01 4.33 -4.30
C SER A 63 -13.05 4.73 -5.77
N LEU A 64 -12.45 3.96 -6.68
CA LEU A 64 -12.47 4.20 -8.13
C LEU A 64 -13.90 4.17 -8.71
N GLY A 65 -14.79 3.39 -8.10
CA GLY A 65 -16.15 3.17 -8.61
C GLY A 65 -16.20 2.07 -9.68
N PRO A 66 -17.31 1.99 -10.43
CA PRO A 66 -17.55 0.91 -11.38
C PRO A 66 -16.45 0.76 -12.45
N ALA A 67 -16.07 -0.48 -12.77
CA ALA A 67 -14.97 -0.80 -13.68
C ALA A 67 -15.14 -0.18 -15.09
N GLN A 68 -16.38 -0.09 -15.58
CA GLN A 68 -16.68 0.49 -16.89
C GLN A 68 -16.32 1.97 -17.02
N HIS A 69 -16.11 2.68 -15.91
CA HIS A 69 -15.64 4.07 -15.96
C HIS A 69 -14.11 4.17 -16.12
N GLY A 70 -13.39 3.05 -16.08
CA GLY A 70 -11.95 2.98 -16.21
C GLY A 70 -11.20 3.04 -14.88
N GLY A 71 -9.92 3.36 -14.95
CA GLY A 71 -8.97 3.31 -13.84
C GLY A 71 -8.06 2.08 -13.90
N ALA A 72 -7.00 2.10 -13.11
CA ALA A 72 -6.03 1.01 -13.01
C ALA A 72 -5.50 0.94 -11.59
N VAL A 73 -5.22 -0.26 -11.10
CA VAL A 73 -4.63 -0.47 -9.77
C VAL A 73 -3.42 -1.38 -9.93
N LEU A 74 -2.26 -0.91 -9.46
CA LEU A 74 -1.07 -1.74 -9.34
C LEU A 74 -0.75 -1.93 -7.86
N GLY A 75 -0.80 -3.16 -7.37
CA GLY A 75 -0.26 -3.53 -6.06
C GLY A 75 1.17 -4.03 -6.20
N VAL A 76 2.05 -3.64 -5.28
CA VAL A 76 3.42 -4.17 -5.18
C VAL A 76 3.67 -4.66 -3.77
N ASP A 77 4.15 -5.88 -3.62
CA ASP A 77 4.54 -6.43 -2.32
C ASP A 77 5.59 -7.54 -2.48
N LEU A 78 6.37 -7.78 -1.43
CA LEU A 78 7.28 -8.93 -1.36
C LEU A 78 6.50 -10.25 -1.20
N GLN A 79 5.38 -10.20 -0.48
CA GLN A 79 4.54 -11.34 -0.18
C GLN A 79 3.56 -11.62 -1.32
N PRO A 80 3.32 -12.91 -1.63
CA PRO A 80 2.30 -13.28 -2.59
C PRO A 80 0.94 -12.76 -2.13
N THR A 81 0.24 -12.06 -3.02
CA THR A 81 -1.04 -11.42 -2.73
C THR A 81 -2.00 -11.66 -3.87
N THR A 82 -3.25 -12.00 -3.53
CA THR A 82 -4.35 -12.13 -4.49
C THR A 82 -5.33 -11.00 -4.25
N ALA A 83 -5.82 -10.39 -5.33
CA ALA A 83 -6.86 -9.37 -5.25
C ALA A 83 -8.09 -9.94 -4.53
N PRO A 84 -8.58 -9.30 -3.45
CA PRO A 84 -9.77 -9.77 -2.75
C PRO A 84 -10.99 -9.81 -3.70
N PRO A 85 -11.75 -10.91 -3.76
CA PRO A 85 -12.85 -11.03 -4.72
C PRO A 85 -13.98 -10.02 -4.48
N LYS A 86 -14.04 -9.44 -3.27
CA LYS A 86 -15.01 -8.41 -2.93
C LYS A 86 -14.45 -7.05 -3.37
N HIS A 87 -15.13 -6.41 -4.30
CA HIS A 87 -14.83 -5.08 -4.87
C HIS A 87 -13.62 -4.95 -5.78
N CYS A 88 -12.63 -5.85 -5.74
CA CYS A 88 -11.61 -5.86 -6.78
C CYS A 88 -12.16 -6.48 -8.06
N ASP A 89 -11.61 -6.02 -9.18
CA ASP A 89 -11.98 -6.41 -10.53
C ASP A 89 -10.72 -6.47 -11.42
N GLU A 90 -10.92 -6.66 -12.72
CA GLU A 90 -9.89 -6.77 -13.75
C GLU A 90 -8.90 -5.59 -13.84
N ARG A 91 -9.20 -4.44 -13.22
CA ARG A 91 -8.29 -3.30 -13.17
C ARG A 91 -7.11 -3.52 -12.22
N VAL A 92 -7.15 -4.54 -11.37
CA VAL A 92 -6.10 -4.84 -10.39
C VAL A 92 -5.03 -5.74 -11.01
N SER A 93 -3.82 -5.25 -11.06
CA SER A 93 -2.60 -6.03 -11.27
C SER A 93 -1.76 -6.04 -10.01
N ILE A 94 -1.07 -7.15 -9.74
CA ILE A 94 -0.20 -7.30 -8.56
C ILE A 94 1.16 -7.79 -9.03
N TRP A 95 2.21 -7.09 -8.62
CA TRP A 95 3.59 -7.51 -8.80
C TRP A 95 4.17 -7.97 -7.48
N GLN A 96 4.59 -9.23 -7.45
CA GLN A 96 5.33 -9.76 -6.31
C GLN A 96 6.82 -9.46 -6.49
N MET A 97 7.29 -8.37 -5.91
CA MET A 97 8.68 -7.90 -6.01
C MET A 97 9.05 -6.93 -4.88
N ASP A 98 10.34 -6.61 -4.74
CA ASP A 98 10.75 -5.52 -3.86
C ASP A 98 10.41 -4.18 -4.51
N ALA A 99 9.80 -3.27 -3.76
CA ALA A 99 9.51 -1.92 -4.22
C ALA A 99 10.77 -1.11 -4.53
N ARG A 100 11.94 -1.51 -3.98
CA ARG A 100 13.25 -0.92 -4.30
C ARG A 100 13.70 -1.18 -5.73
N ASP A 101 13.19 -2.24 -6.34
CA ASP A 101 13.50 -2.60 -7.73
C ASP A 101 12.54 -1.92 -8.73
N LEU A 102 11.58 -1.13 -8.23
CA LEU A 102 10.74 -0.31 -9.09
C LEU A 102 11.56 0.79 -9.73
N THR A 103 11.36 0.94 -11.03
CA THR A 103 12.00 1.96 -11.85
C THR A 103 10.93 2.78 -12.54
N SER A 104 11.26 4.00 -12.96
CA SER A 104 10.27 4.81 -13.66
C SER A 104 9.91 4.19 -15.01
N SER A 105 10.83 3.41 -15.60
CA SER A 105 10.59 2.67 -16.85
C SER A 105 9.57 1.54 -16.66
N THR A 106 9.71 0.71 -15.61
CA THR A 106 8.76 -0.37 -15.31
C THR A 106 7.37 0.16 -14.98
N LEU A 107 7.29 1.23 -14.18
CA LEU A 107 6.02 1.88 -13.86
C LEU A 107 5.34 2.49 -15.10
N ARG A 108 6.11 3.10 -16.01
CA ARG A 108 5.59 3.61 -17.29
C ARG A 108 5.19 2.51 -18.27
N GLN A 109 5.84 1.35 -18.22
CA GLN A 109 5.41 0.20 -19.01
C GLN A 109 4.02 -0.29 -18.58
N PHE A 110 3.74 -0.27 -17.27
CA PHE A 110 2.41 -0.56 -16.77
C PHE A 110 1.41 0.53 -17.13
N ASN A 111 1.75 1.80 -16.87
CA ASN A 111 0.89 2.92 -17.19
C ASN A 111 1.71 4.13 -17.67
N PRO A 112 1.74 4.41 -18.99
CA PRO A 112 2.51 5.51 -19.57
C PRO A 112 2.10 6.89 -19.06
N LYS A 113 0.85 7.02 -18.56
CA LYS A 113 0.32 8.28 -18.02
C LYS A 113 0.65 8.48 -16.53
N GLY A 114 1.32 7.51 -15.90
CA GLY A 114 1.63 7.52 -14.47
C GLY A 114 0.42 7.23 -13.58
N PHE A 115 0.55 7.56 -12.29
CA PHE A 115 -0.45 7.30 -11.28
C PHE A 115 -1.00 8.61 -10.72
N HIS A 116 -2.30 8.63 -10.45
CA HIS A 116 -2.97 9.77 -9.81
C HIS A 116 -2.75 9.77 -8.29
N ALA A 117 -2.52 8.58 -7.72
CA ALA A 117 -2.17 8.41 -6.31
C ALA A 117 -1.15 7.27 -6.16
N VAL A 118 -0.16 7.49 -5.31
CA VAL A 118 0.74 6.46 -4.80
C VAL A 118 0.47 6.33 -3.31
N LEU A 119 0.14 5.12 -2.88
CA LEU A 119 -0.20 4.76 -1.50
C LEU A 119 0.89 3.87 -0.93
N SER A 120 1.10 3.93 0.38
CA SER A 120 1.99 2.99 1.06
C SER A 120 1.51 2.66 2.47
N ASP A 121 1.40 1.36 2.77
CA ASP A 121 1.33 0.80 4.14
C ASP A 121 2.53 -0.15 4.37
N MET A 122 3.64 0.05 3.64
CA MET A 122 4.86 -0.74 3.78
C MET A 122 5.37 -0.67 5.22
N CYS A 123 5.80 -1.82 5.72
CA CYS A 123 6.37 -1.95 7.05
C CYS A 123 7.49 -2.99 7.01
N HIS A 124 8.58 -2.75 7.74
CA HIS A 124 9.62 -3.75 7.93
C HIS A 124 9.30 -4.62 9.17
N PRO A 125 9.80 -5.87 9.23
CA PRO A 125 9.71 -6.68 10.44
C PRO A 125 10.41 -5.98 11.61
N THR A 126 9.69 -5.71 12.70
CA THR A 126 10.25 -5.02 13.87
C THR A 126 11.36 -5.84 14.51
N SER A 127 12.53 -5.23 14.68
CA SER A 127 13.70 -5.85 15.32
C SER A 127 13.66 -5.78 16.84
N GLY A 128 12.78 -4.93 17.41
CA GLY A 128 12.74 -4.64 18.84
C GLY A 128 13.71 -3.54 19.27
N ASN A 129 14.55 -3.05 18.35
CA ASN A 129 15.37 -1.86 18.54
C ASN A 129 14.63 -0.65 17.94
N ALA A 130 14.13 0.24 18.79
CA ALA A 130 13.32 1.38 18.37
C ALA A 130 14.02 2.29 17.35
N THR A 131 15.31 2.55 17.53
CA THR A 131 16.09 3.40 16.62
C THR A 131 16.22 2.75 15.24
N ARG A 132 16.62 1.47 15.20
CA ARG A 132 16.71 0.71 13.96
C ARG A 132 15.36 0.65 13.25
N ASP A 133 14.30 0.38 14.00
CA ASP A 133 12.95 0.26 13.45
C ASP A 133 12.45 1.60 12.88
N ALA A 134 12.76 2.72 13.54
CA ALA A 134 12.47 4.04 13.02
C ALA A 134 13.25 4.34 11.73
N LEU A 135 14.55 4.06 11.69
CA LEU A 135 15.38 4.29 10.50
C LEU A 135 14.91 3.47 9.29
N GLN A 136 14.55 2.20 9.49
CA GLN A 136 14.01 1.35 8.43
C GLN A 136 12.65 1.87 7.92
N SER A 137 11.79 2.34 8.83
CA SER A 137 10.51 2.95 8.47
C SER A 137 10.69 4.22 7.65
N VAL A 138 11.66 5.07 8.01
CA VAL A 138 12.01 6.27 7.24
C VAL A 138 12.52 5.90 5.85
N GLY A 139 13.37 4.88 5.72
CA GLY A 139 13.84 4.40 4.42
C GLY A 139 12.70 3.94 3.49
N LEU A 140 11.71 3.22 4.02
CA LEU A 140 10.53 2.81 3.25
C LEU A 140 9.65 4.01 2.85
N GLN A 141 9.51 5.01 3.72
CA GLN A 141 8.77 6.23 3.42
C GLN A 141 9.48 7.08 2.36
N GLN A 142 10.80 7.18 2.42
CA GLN A 142 11.60 7.87 1.40
C GLN A 142 11.44 7.18 0.05
N LEU A 143 11.54 5.85 0.00
CA LEU A 143 11.31 5.08 -1.22
C LEU A 143 9.92 5.37 -1.82
N ALA A 144 8.86 5.33 -0.99
CA ALA A 144 7.52 5.63 -1.45
C ALA A 144 7.38 7.07 -1.99
N LEU A 145 8.07 8.03 -1.36
CA LEU A 145 8.11 9.42 -1.82
C LEU A 145 8.83 9.55 -3.16
N GLU A 146 10.02 8.98 -3.32
CA GLU A 146 10.79 9.02 -4.58
C GLU A 146 9.97 8.41 -5.73
N VAL A 147 9.33 7.27 -5.50
CA VAL A 147 8.39 6.67 -6.47
C VAL A 147 7.25 7.63 -6.81
N ALA A 148 6.65 8.29 -5.82
CA ALA A 148 5.53 9.21 -6.01
C ALA A 148 5.90 10.47 -6.81
N ILE A 149 7.13 10.98 -6.65
CA ILE A 149 7.60 12.17 -7.37
C ILE A 149 8.33 11.84 -8.69
N GLY A 150 8.34 10.57 -9.10
CA GLY A 150 8.89 10.12 -10.38
C GLY A 150 10.40 9.96 -10.40
N ARG A 151 11.02 9.73 -9.24
CA ARG A 151 12.45 9.56 -9.01
C ARG A 151 12.80 8.13 -8.55
N ALA A 152 12.02 7.14 -8.99
CA ALA A 152 12.25 5.74 -8.63
C ALA A 152 13.65 5.23 -9.07
N ASP A 153 14.28 5.88 -10.05
CA ASP A 153 15.60 5.54 -10.56
C ASP A 153 16.75 6.27 -9.82
N ASP A 154 16.43 7.28 -9.00
CA ASP A 154 17.42 8.00 -8.21
C ASP A 154 17.69 7.20 -6.93
N SER A 155 18.33 6.05 -7.08
CA SER A 155 18.89 5.35 -5.93
C SER A 155 19.97 6.21 -5.30
N LEU A 156 20.01 6.17 -3.96
CA LEU A 156 20.94 6.89 -3.10
C LEU A 156 22.41 6.58 -3.46
N GLU A 157 22.98 7.29 -4.42
CA GLU A 157 24.44 7.31 -4.64
C GLU A 157 25.18 8.13 -3.57
N ASP A 158 24.49 8.90 -2.72
CA ASP A 158 25.14 9.79 -1.74
C ASP A 158 24.79 9.45 -0.28
N VAL A 159 25.38 8.38 0.25
CA VAL A 159 25.73 8.28 1.69
C VAL A 159 26.86 7.27 1.87
N SER A 160 28.01 7.59 1.29
CA SER A 160 29.29 6.96 1.64
C SER A 160 30.39 8.01 1.72
N GLU A 161 30.35 8.84 2.77
CA GLU A 161 31.53 9.48 3.38
C GLU A 161 31.36 9.55 4.90
#